data_AF-A0A4U6QCV0-F1
#
_entry.id   AF-A0A4U6QCV0-F1
#
_cell.length_a   1.000
_cell.length_b   1.000
_cell.length_c   1.000
_cell.angle_alpha   90.00
_cell.angle_beta   90.00
_cell.angle_gamma   90.00
#
_symmetry.space_group_name_H-M   'P 1'
#
loop_
_entity.id
_entity.type
_entity.pdbx_description
1 polymer ?
#
loop_
_entity_poly.entity_id
_entity_poly.type
_entity_poly.pdbx_seq_one_letter_code
_entity_poly.pdbx_strand_id
1 'polypeptide(L)'
;MTIDLSTIQTTLVWVLVAIGVVGLLGAILLKKIIGKVIVLALAAVVVLVLWQQRQQVLDLANELKDTGCRMTPTFLGIQVSLPSSWCSPA
;
A
#
# COMPACT_ATOMS: atom_id res chain seq x y z
N MET A 1 -47.99 28.30 -29.58
CA MET A 1 -46.66 28.89 -29.32
C MET A 1 -45.69 28.32 -30.34
N THR A 2 -45.34 29.09 -31.36
CA THR A 2 -44.28 28.73 -32.31
C THR A 2 -42.96 29.23 -31.73
N ILE A 3 -42.07 28.31 -31.34
CA ILE A 3 -40.72 28.69 -30.90
C ILE A 3 -39.90 29.02 -32.15
N ASP A 4 -39.34 30.23 -32.17
CA ASP A 4 -38.49 30.71 -33.26
C ASP A 4 -37.20 29.89 -33.35
N LEU A 5 -36.85 29.46 -34.57
CA LEU A 5 -35.69 28.60 -34.85
C LEU A 5 -34.37 29.25 -34.40
N SER A 6 -34.32 30.59 -34.43
CA SER A 6 -33.22 31.40 -33.96
C SER A 6 -32.98 31.26 -32.46
N THR A 7 -34.05 31.09 -31.67
CA THR A 7 -33.99 30.87 -30.21
C THR A 7 -33.42 29.50 -29.89
N ILE A 8 -33.75 28.48 -30.69
CA ILE A 8 -33.22 27.12 -30.53
C ILE A 8 -31.72 27.10 -30.83
N GLN A 9 -31.29 27.73 -31.94
CA GLN A 9 -29.87 27.75 -32.32
C GLN A 9 -28.99 28.46 -31.28
N THR A 10 -29.45 29.59 -30.74
CA THR A 10 -28.70 30.32 -29.70
C THR A 10 -28.66 29.56 -28.38
N THR A 11 -29.79 29.02 -27.94
CA THR A 11 -29.87 28.26 -26.68
C THR A 11 -29.00 27.00 -26.73
N LEU A 12 -28.97 26.29 -27.87
CA LEU A 12 -28.20 25.06 -28.03
C LEU A 12 -26.68 25.29 -27.86
N VAL A 13 -26.17 26.41 -28.37
CA VAL A 13 -24.75 26.78 -28.24
C VAL A 13 -24.40 27.04 -26.78
N TRP A 14 -25.25 27.75 -26.04
CA TRP A 14 -25.04 28.01 -24.61
C TRP A 14 -25.08 26.73 -23.77
N VAL A 15 -25.96 25.78 -24.11
CA VAL A 15 -26.02 24.47 -23.44
C VAL A 15 -24.74 23.67 -23.65
N LEU A 16 -24.20 23.64 -24.88
CA LEU A 16 -22.92 22.97 -25.17
C LEU A 16 -21.76 23.58 -24.38
N VAL A 17 -21.69 24.91 -24.29
CA VAL A 17 -20.68 25.61 -23.48
C VAL A 17 -20.82 25.26 -22.01
N ALA A 18 -22.04 25.25 -21.48
CA ALA A 18 -22.30 24.89 -20.08
C ALA A 18 -21.85 23.46 -19.76
N ILE A 19 -22.15 22.49 -20.63
CA ILE A 19 -21.71 21.09 -20.47
C ILE A 19 -20.18 21.00 -20.49
N GLY A 20 -19.52 21.74 -21.39
CA GLY A 20 -18.06 21.80 -21.45
C GLY A 20 -17.44 22.34 -20.15
N VAL A 21 -18.01 23.39 -19.58
CA VAL A 21 -17.55 23.97 -18.30
C VAL A 21 -17.74 23.00 -17.14
N VAL A 22 -18.89 22.31 -17.08
CA VAL A 22 -19.17 21.30 -16.04
C VAL A 22 -18.21 20.11 -16.16
N GLY A 23 -17.95 19.64 -17.39
CA GLY A 23 -16.97 18.57 -17.64
C GLY A 23 -15.56 18.96 -17.20
N LEU A 24 -15.14 20.20 -17.47
CA LEU A 24 -13.84 20.71 -17.05
C LEU A 24 -13.72 20.79 -15.52
N LEU A 25 -14.75 21.31 -14.85
CA LEU A 25 -14.82 21.35 -13.39
C LEU A 25 -14.76 19.94 -12.78
N GLY A 26 -15.49 18.98 -13.36
CA GLY A 26 -15.44 17.57 -12.97
C GLY A 26 -14.04 16.96 -13.08
N ALA A 27 -13.33 17.23 -14.18
CA ALA A 27 -11.96 16.74 -14.39
C ALA A 27 -10.96 17.31 -13.35
N ILE A 28 -11.11 18.57 -12.96
CA ILE A 28 -10.28 19.21 -11.93
C ILE A 28 -10.53 18.57 -10.56
N LEU A 29 -11.80 18.29 -10.23
CA LEU A 29 -12.17 17.62 -8.97
C LEU A 29 -11.62 16.18 -8.91
N LEU A 30 -11.68 15.44 -10.01
CA LEU A 30 -11.11 14.09 -10.12
C LEU A 30 -9.60 14.08 -9.89
N LYS A 31 -8.86 15.04 -10.44
CA LYS A 31 -7.40 15.18 -10.17
C LYS A 31 -7.07 15.31 -8.69
N LYS A 32 -7.89 16.02 -7.90
CA LYS A 32 -7.68 16.15 -6.45
C LYS A 32 -7.90 14.85 -5.68
N ILE A 33 -8.75 13.95 -6.17
CA ILE A 33 -9.05 12.68 -5.51
C ILE A 33 -7.92 11.67 -5.77
N ILE A 34 -7.41 11.63 -7.00
CA ILE A 34 -6.36 10.67 -7.41
C ILE A 34 -5.11 10.78 -6.53
N GLY A 35 -4.68 12.00 -6.19
CA GLY A 35 -3.53 12.20 -5.30
C GLY A 35 -3.73 11.58 -3.91
N LYS A 36 -4.94 11.67 -3.35
CA LYS A 36 -5.26 11.06 -2.04
C LYS A 36 -5.32 9.54 -2.12
N VAL A 37 -5.88 9.01 -3.20
CA VAL A 37 -5.98 7.55 -3.42
C VAL A 37 -4.61 6.91 -3.55
N ILE A 38 -3.68 7.53 -4.29
CA ILE A 38 -2.31 7.02 -4.45
C ILE A 38 -1.56 7.01 -3.10
N VAL A 39 -1.72 8.07 -2.28
CA VAL A 39 -1.08 8.13 -0.95
C VAL A 39 -1.61 7.04 -0.03
N LEU A 40 -2.92 6.77 -0.07
CA LEU A 40 -3.55 5.72 0.74
C LEU A 40 -3.08 4.32 0.28
N ALA A 41 -2.96 4.11 -1.03
CA ALA A 41 -2.41 2.88 -1.59
C ALA A 41 -0.92 2.69 -1.21
N LEU A 42 -0.10 3.74 -1.30
CA LEU A 42 1.30 3.69 -0.87
C LEU A 42 1.44 3.37 0.61
N ALA A 43 0.62 3.96 1.48
CA ALA A 43 0.61 3.65 2.91
C ALA A 43 0.32 2.17 3.16
N ALA A 44 -0.67 1.59 2.46
CA ALA A 44 -0.96 0.17 2.54
C ALA A 44 0.22 -0.71 2.09
N VAL A 45 0.89 -0.33 0.99
CA VAL A 45 2.08 -1.03 0.50
C VAL A 45 3.22 -0.97 1.52
N VAL A 46 3.48 0.19 2.14
CA VAL A 46 4.52 0.32 3.17
C VAL A 46 4.25 -0.58 4.36
N VAL A 47 3.00 -0.66 4.83
CA VAL A 47 2.61 -1.58 5.92
C VAL A 47 2.84 -3.03 5.53
N LEU A 48 2.49 -3.42 4.30
CA LEU A 48 2.72 -4.78 3.80
C LEU A 48 4.22 -5.12 3.70
N VAL A 49 5.04 -4.20 3.22
CA VAL A 49 6.50 -4.39 3.12
C VAL A 49 7.13 -4.52 4.51
N LEU A 50 6.74 -3.69 5.47
CA LEU A 50 7.21 -3.80 6.86
C LEU A 50 6.80 -5.15 7.48
N TRP A 51 5.61 -5.64 7.17
CA TRP A 51 5.16 -6.96 7.62
C TRP A 51 5.99 -8.09 7.01
N GLN A 52 6.34 -8.00 5.71
CA GLN A 52 7.22 -8.95 5.06
C GLN A 52 8.64 -8.95 5.63
N GLN A 53 9.20 -7.76 5.91
CA GLN A 53 10.51 -7.66 6.58
C GLN A 53 10.49 -8.29 7.98
N ARG A 54 9.41 -8.10 8.74
CA ARG A 54 9.25 -8.74 10.05
C ARG A 54 9.25 -10.26 9.94
N GLN A 55 8.57 -10.83 8.96
CA GLN A 55 8.55 -12.29 8.75
C GLN A 55 9.93 -12.82 8.39
N GLN A 56 10.67 -12.16 7.48
CA GLN A 56 12.04 -12.58 7.12
C GLN A 56 12.99 -12.56 8.32
N VAL A 57 12.88 -11.56 9.20
CA VAL A 57 13.68 -11.48 10.43
C VAL A 57 13.33 -12.61 11.40
N LEU A 58 12.04 -12.94 11.53
CA LEU A 58 11.59 -14.05 12.38
C LEU A 58 12.04 -15.41 11.84
N ASP A 59 11.95 -15.62 10.53
CA ASP A 59 12.39 -16.85 9.88
C ASP A 59 13.90 -17.05 10.05
N LEU A 60 14.69 -16.00 9.82
CA LEU A 60 16.13 -16.03 10.05
C LEU A 60 16.47 -16.30 11.52
N ALA A 61 15.75 -15.69 12.46
CA ALA A 61 15.94 -15.92 13.89
C ALA A 61 15.61 -17.36 14.29
N ASN A 62 14.56 -17.95 13.72
CA ASN A 62 14.19 -19.35 13.96
C ASN A 62 15.21 -20.31 13.35
N GLU A 63 15.72 -20.04 12.14
CA GLU A 63 16.76 -20.85 11.50
C GLU A 63 18.08 -20.82 12.29
N LEU A 64 18.49 -19.64 12.77
CA LEU A 64 19.65 -19.48 13.65
C LEU A 64 19.48 -20.21 14.98
N LYS A 65 18.28 -20.15 15.56
CA LYS A 65 17.94 -20.87 16.80
C LYS A 65 17.99 -22.38 16.60
N ASP A 66 17.37 -22.92 15.55
CA ASP A 66 17.41 -24.35 15.24
C ASP A 66 18.84 -24.84 14.97
N THR A 67 19.63 -24.05 14.23
CA THR A 67 21.04 -24.37 13.97
C THR A 67 21.86 -24.38 15.26
N GLY A 68 21.68 -23.36 16.11
CA GLY A 68 22.37 -23.25 17.39
C GLY A 68 21.97 -24.31 18.41
N CYS A 69 20.71 -24.78 18.37
CA CYS A 69 20.22 -25.85 19.24
C CYS A 69 20.62 -27.26 18.76
N ARG A 70 20.97 -27.42 17.49
CA ARG A 70 21.48 -28.67 16.92
C ARG A 70 22.99 -28.80 17.01
N MET A 71 23.71 -27.69 17.05
CA MET A 71 25.15 -27.69 17.27
C MET A 71 25.47 -27.72 18.75
N THR A 72 26.46 -28.52 19.14
CA THR A 72 27.07 -28.44 20.47
C THR A 72 28.20 -27.41 20.38
N PRO A 73 28.01 -26.14 20.78
CA PRO A 73 29.08 -25.17 20.66
C PRO A 73 30.22 -25.54 21.60
N THR A 74 31.45 -25.42 21.07
CA THR A 74 32.68 -25.67 21.81
C THR A 74 33.39 -24.33 21.99
N PHE A 75 33.61 -23.90 23.22
CA PHE A 75 34.43 -22.73 23.51
C PHE A 75 35.74 -23.21 24.12
N LEU A 76 36.87 -22.95 23.43
CA LEU A 76 38.20 -23.40 23.86
C LEU A 76 38.30 -24.93 24.11
N GLY A 77 37.57 -25.74 23.31
CA GLY A 77 37.58 -27.20 23.43
C GLY A 77 36.68 -27.77 24.53
N ILE A 78 35.97 -26.92 25.29
CA ILE A 78 34.97 -27.32 26.29
C ILE A 78 33.58 -27.20 25.67
N GLN A 79 32.80 -28.29 25.72
CA GLN A 79 31.41 -28.28 25.29
C GLN A 79 30.60 -27.40 26.25
N VAL A 80 30.01 -26.34 25.72
CA VAL A 80 29.12 -25.44 26.47
C VAL A 80 27.69 -25.70 26.01
N SER A 81 26.80 -25.98 26.95
CA SER A 81 25.38 -26.14 26.67
C SER A 81 24.70 -24.78 26.62
N LEU A 82 23.84 -24.57 25.62
CA LEU A 82 22.96 -23.42 25.62
C LEU A 82 21.88 -23.59 26.72
N PRO A 83 21.36 -22.49 27.29
CA PRO A 83 20.24 -22.55 28.22
C PRO A 83 19.06 -23.30 27.61
N SER A 84 18.45 -24.24 28.33
CA SER A 84 17.33 -25.04 27.84
C SER A 84 16.11 -24.21 27.42
N SER A 85 15.95 -23.01 28.00
CA SER A 85 14.93 -22.03 27.63
C SER A 85 15.10 -21.45 26.23
N TRP A 86 16.30 -21.49 25.66
CA TRP A 86 16.56 -21.02 24.31
C TRP A 86 16.11 -22.01 23.24
N CYS A 87 16.19 -23.33 23.53
CA CYS A 87 15.82 -24.41 22.61
C CYS A 87 14.40 -24.95 22.81
N SER A 88 13.60 -24.29 23.65
CA SER A 88 12.18 -24.60 23.79
C SER A 88 11.40 -24.06 22.58
N PRO A 89 10.55 -24.86 21.91
CA PRO A 89 9.64 -24.33 20.90
C PRO A 89 8.71 -23.30 21.56
N ALA A 90 8.50 -22.17 20.88
CA ALA A 90 7.48 -21.21 21.28
C ALA A 90 6.08 -21.78 21.06
#